data_AF-A0A9D8S6U7-F1
#
_entry.id   AF-A0A9D8S6U7-F1
#
_cell.length_a   1.000
_cell.length_b   1.000
_cell.length_c   1.000
_cell.angle_alpha   90.00
_cell.angle_beta   90.00
_cell.angle_gamma   90.00
#
_symmetry.space_group_name_H-M   'P 1'
#
loop_
_entity.id
_entity.type
_entity.pdbx_description
1 polymer ?
#
loop_
_entity_poly.entity_id
_entity_poly.type
_entity_poly.pdbx_seq_one_letter_code
_entity_poly.pdbx_strand_id
1 'polypeptide(L)'
;MSKCPVEYWIWLQNALGAGARTDEILSYFSTPEKLYLAGSKEWRLSGLFTAKKIEALRSSTPSETLKILNECRSKGYNIITPDSDEYPDRLKTLSDMPLVLYGVGDCSVLKDTLNIGVVGTRNASNYGIEIAQKLSFSLASSGATIVSG
;
A
#
# COMPACT_ATOMS: atom_id res chain seq x y z
N MET A 1 15.14 5.99 14.21
CA MET A 1 15.37 5.00 13.14
C MET A 1 15.25 5.71 11.81
N SER A 2 16.20 5.52 10.89
CA SER A 2 16.14 6.13 9.55
C SER A 2 14.94 5.55 8.78
N LYS A 3 14.17 6.38 8.07
CA LYS A 3 13.08 5.92 7.18
C LYS A 3 13.71 5.13 6.02
N CYS A 4 13.10 4.01 5.63
CA CYS A 4 13.55 3.24 4.47
C CYS A 4 13.27 4.04 3.19
N PRO A 5 14.21 4.14 2.23
CA PRO A 5 13.96 4.83 0.98
C PRO A 5 12.80 4.19 0.21
N VAL A 6 12.00 5.03 -0.46
CA VAL A 6 10.72 4.65 -1.09
C VAL A 6 10.93 3.63 -2.21
N GLU A 7 12.02 3.73 -2.95
CA GLU A 7 12.40 2.82 -4.02
C GLU A 7 12.46 1.36 -3.59
N TYR A 8 12.84 1.08 -2.34
CA TYR A 8 12.87 -0.29 -1.83
C TYR A 8 11.48 -0.84 -1.52
N TRP A 9 10.56 0.02 -1.05
CA TRP A 9 9.15 -0.35 -0.87
C TRP A 9 8.49 -0.65 -2.23
N ILE A 10 8.73 0.20 -3.23
CA ILE A 10 8.22 -0.01 -4.61
C ILE A 10 8.80 -1.30 -5.19
N TRP A 11 10.10 -1.52 -5.05
CA TRP A 11 10.77 -2.73 -5.52
C TRP A 11 10.15 -3.99 -4.90
N LEU A 12 9.97 -4.01 -3.59
CA LEU A 12 9.41 -5.16 -2.89
C LEU A 12 7.95 -5.42 -3.33
N GLN A 13 7.13 -4.37 -3.47
CA GLN A 13 5.76 -4.49 -3.97
C GLN A 13 5.71 -5.04 -5.40
N ASN A 14 6.57 -4.54 -6.29
CA ASN A 14 6.60 -5.00 -7.69
C ASN A 14 7.07 -6.45 -7.79
N ALA A 15 8.06 -6.85 -6.98
CA ALA A 15 8.59 -8.20 -6.98
C ALA A 15 7.60 -9.25 -6.42
N LEU A 16 6.88 -8.90 -5.34
CA LEU A 16 6.00 -9.86 -4.65
C LEU A 16 4.51 -9.73 -5.05
N GLY A 17 4.10 -8.57 -5.56
CA GLY A 17 2.73 -8.20 -5.88
C GLY A 17 2.06 -7.36 -4.76
N ALA A 18 1.06 -6.55 -5.15
CA ALA A 18 0.38 -5.61 -4.25
C ALA A 18 -0.42 -6.24 -3.10
N GLY A 19 -0.79 -7.52 -3.21
CA GLY A 19 -1.50 -8.29 -2.16
C GLY A 19 -0.63 -9.37 -1.52
N ALA A 20 0.70 -9.25 -1.60
CA ALA A 20 1.59 -10.21 -0.99
C ALA A 20 1.56 -10.10 0.54
N ARG A 21 1.41 -11.25 1.21
CA ARG A 21 1.68 -11.32 2.65
C ARG A 21 3.17 -11.09 2.92
N THR A 22 3.47 -10.06 3.69
CA THR A 22 4.84 -9.58 3.94
C THR A 22 5.12 -9.31 5.42
N ASP A 23 4.17 -9.59 6.30
CA ASP A 23 4.30 -9.53 7.76
C ASP A 23 5.52 -10.29 8.29
N GLU A 24 5.66 -11.57 7.92
CA GLU A 24 6.81 -12.39 8.37
C GLU A 24 8.14 -11.89 7.78
N ILE A 25 8.11 -11.43 6.52
CA ILE A 25 9.28 -10.90 5.81
C ILE A 25 9.79 -9.63 6.51
N LEU A 26 8.89 -8.69 6.81
CA LEU A 26 9.22 -7.43 7.47
C LEU A 26 9.58 -7.66 8.94
N SER A 27 9.02 -8.66 9.60
CA SER A 27 9.46 -9.07 10.94
C SER A 27 10.91 -9.57 10.95
N TYR A 28 11.28 -10.42 9.97
CA TYR A 28 12.64 -10.98 9.88
C TYR A 28 13.69 -9.95 9.44
N PHE A 29 13.42 -9.22 8.35
CA PHE A 29 14.41 -8.29 7.77
C PHE A 29 14.30 -6.85 8.29
N SER A 30 13.25 -6.52 9.06
CA SER A 30 12.87 -5.17 9.52
C SER A 30 12.44 -4.20 8.43
N THR A 31 13.19 -4.07 7.32
CA THR A 31 12.88 -3.12 6.24
C THR A 31 13.16 -3.72 4.85
N PRO A 32 12.50 -3.25 3.78
CA PRO A 32 12.80 -3.67 2.41
C PRO A 32 14.26 -3.40 1.98
N GLU A 33 14.86 -2.30 2.48
CA GLU A 33 16.28 -2.00 2.24
C GLU A 33 17.19 -3.07 2.84
N LYS A 34 16.98 -3.45 4.11
CA LYS A 34 17.75 -4.52 4.75
C LYS A 34 17.55 -5.87 4.07
N LEU A 35 16.33 -6.15 3.63
CA LEU A 35 16.03 -7.33 2.82
C LEU A 35 16.87 -7.32 1.55
N TYR A 36 16.86 -6.22 0.79
CA TYR A 36 17.64 -6.11 -0.45
C TYR A 36 19.13 -6.35 -0.20
N LEU A 37 19.69 -5.68 0.83
CA LEU A 37 21.11 -5.77 1.19
C LEU A 37 21.53 -7.15 1.72
N ALA A 38 20.63 -7.90 2.35
CA ALA A 38 20.89 -9.26 2.81
C ALA A 38 21.18 -10.23 1.65
N GLY A 39 20.60 -9.94 0.48
CA GLY A 39 20.89 -10.64 -0.77
C GLY A 39 20.39 -12.08 -0.84
N SER A 40 20.52 -12.67 -2.03
CA SER A 40 19.86 -13.94 -2.36
C SER A 40 20.30 -15.16 -1.53
N LYS A 41 21.47 -15.12 -0.90
CA LYS A 41 21.91 -16.20 0.02
C LYS A 41 21.04 -16.19 1.27
N GLU A 42 20.89 -15.03 1.90
CA GLU A 42 20.09 -14.89 3.12
C GLU A 42 18.61 -15.13 2.84
N TRP A 43 18.09 -14.69 1.69
CA TRP A 43 16.70 -14.96 1.30
C TRP A 43 16.41 -16.46 1.28
N ARG A 44 17.34 -17.28 0.76
CA ARG A 44 17.22 -18.75 0.77
C ARG A 44 17.28 -19.33 2.19
N LEU A 45 18.21 -18.84 3.00
CA LEU A 45 18.42 -19.34 4.37
C LEU A 45 17.26 -18.99 5.31
N SER A 46 16.57 -17.87 5.07
CA SER A 46 15.42 -17.44 5.88
C SER A 46 14.23 -18.42 5.83
N GLY A 47 14.09 -19.20 4.76
CA GLY A 47 12.93 -20.07 4.53
C GLY A 47 11.63 -19.34 4.18
N LEU A 48 11.63 -18.01 4.07
CA LEU A 48 10.43 -17.18 3.86
C LEU A 48 9.97 -17.09 2.39
N PHE A 49 10.81 -17.52 1.46
CA PHE A 49 10.57 -17.35 0.03
C PHE A 49 10.62 -18.67 -0.72
N THR A 50 9.68 -18.83 -1.66
CA THR A 50 9.79 -19.87 -2.69
C THR A 50 10.85 -19.49 -3.71
N ALA A 51 11.37 -20.48 -4.46
CA ALA A 51 12.32 -20.22 -5.55
C ALA A 51 11.79 -19.19 -6.57
N LYS A 52 10.48 -19.22 -6.86
CA LYS A 52 9.81 -18.25 -7.74
C LYS A 52 9.87 -16.82 -7.19
N LYS A 53 9.60 -16.64 -5.89
CA LYS A 53 9.67 -15.32 -5.23
C LYS A 53 11.10 -14.79 -5.20
N ILE A 54 12.08 -15.67 -4.93
CA ILE A 54 13.51 -15.29 -4.98
C ILE A 54 13.88 -14.78 -6.37
N GLU A 55 13.44 -15.47 -7.42
CA GLU A 55 13.74 -15.02 -8.78
C GLU A 55 13.07 -13.69 -9.12
N ALA A 56 11.82 -13.48 -8.69
CA ALA A 56 11.13 -12.19 -8.86
C ALA A 56 11.83 -11.03 -8.12
N LEU A 57 12.37 -11.27 -6.91
CA LEU A 57 13.17 -10.28 -6.19
C LEU A 57 14.49 -9.95 -6.93
N ARG A 58 15.08 -10.93 -7.62
CA ARG A 58 16.32 -10.75 -8.39
C ARG A 58 16.10 -10.11 -9.75
N SER A 59 14.92 -10.26 -10.33
CA SER A 59 14.62 -9.77 -11.68
C SER A 59 14.42 -8.26 -11.75
N SER A 60 14.50 -7.54 -10.62
CA SER A 60 14.44 -6.09 -10.58
C SER A 60 15.29 -5.52 -9.46
N THR A 61 15.57 -4.24 -9.55
CA THR A 61 16.39 -3.47 -8.60
C THR A 61 15.66 -2.21 -8.16
N PRO A 62 15.97 -1.66 -6.96
CA PRO A 62 15.42 -0.38 -6.53
C PRO A 62 15.67 0.76 -7.51
N SER A 63 16.83 0.80 -8.18
CA SER A 63 17.16 1.86 -9.15
C SER A 63 16.25 1.85 -10.38
N GLU A 64 15.73 0.69 -10.80
CA GLU A 64 14.78 0.60 -11.91
C GLU A 64 13.41 1.22 -11.55
N THR A 65 13.09 1.34 -10.25
CA THR A 65 11.86 1.98 -9.78
C THR A 65 11.89 3.51 -9.85
N LEU A 66 13.07 4.12 -10.12
CA LEU A 66 13.21 5.57 -10.28
C LEU A 66 12.31 6.12 -11.39
N LYS A 67 12.01 5.31 -12.43
CA LYS A 67 11.06 5.70 -13.48
C LYS A 67 9.65 5.90 -12.93
N ILE A 68 9.20 5.00 -12.05
CA ILE A 68 7.89 5.08 -11.38
C ILE A 68 7.85 6.33 -10.49
N LEU A 69 8.91 6.57 -9.71
CA LEU A 69 9.02 7.77 -8.87
C LEU A 69 8.89 9.06 -9.69
N ASN A 70 9.60 9.14 -10.81
CA ASN A 70 9.55 10.30 -11.70
C ASN A 70 8.19 10.47 -12.38
N GLU A 71 7.55 9.37 -12.78
CA GLU A 71 6.23 9.38 -13.40
C GLU A 71 5.13 9.81 -12.40
N CYS A 72 5.18 9.29 -11.18
CA CYS A 72 4.28 9.74 -10.11
C CYS A 72 4.46 11.23 -9.85
N ARG A 73 5.71 11.69 -9.73
CA ARG A 73 6.01 13.11 -9.52
C ARG A 73 5.48 13.99 -10.67
N SER A 74 5.69 13.59 -11.92
CA SER A 74 5.25 14.39 -13.08
C SER A 74 3.72 14.44 -13.22
N LYS A 75 3.02 13.41 -12.74
CA LYS A 75 1.55 13.33 -12.73
C LYS A 75 0.91 13.90 -11.46
N GLY A 76 1.70 14.35 -10.49
CA GLY A 76 1.20 14.84 -9.21
C GLY A 76 0.61 13.74 -8.31
N TYR A 77 1.09 12.50 -8.46
CA TYR A 77 0.72 11.39 -7.58
C TYR A 77 1.61 11.36 -6.33
N ASN A 78 0.97 11.18 -5.19
CA ASN A 78 1.61 10.91 -3.91
C ASN A 78 1.99 9.44 -3.82
N ILE A 79 3.12 9.16 -3.18
CA ILE A 79 3.60 7.81 -2.90
C ILE A 79 3.69 7.67 -1.38
N ILE A 80 2.87 6.78 -0.83
CA ILE A 80 2.69 6.64 0.61
C ILE A 80 3.12 5.23 0.98
N THR A 81 4.21 5.13 1.73
CA THR A 81 4.78 3.87 2.23
C THR A 81 4.50 3.71 3.73
N PRO A 82 4.68 2.53 4.33
CA PRO A 82 4.49 2.32 5.77
C PRO A 82 5.30 3.26 6.68
N ASP A 83 6.40 3.82 6.18
CA ASP A 83 7.25 4.80 6.87
C ASP A 83 6.75 6.26 6.72
N SER A 84 5.75 6.50 5.86
CA SER A 84 5.09 7.79 5.71
C SER A 84 4.18 8.07 6.90
N ASP A 85 4.12 9.34 7.30
CA ASP A 85 3.26 9.78 8.40
C ASP A 85 1.77 9.78 7.97
N GLU A 86 1.52 9.85 6.66
CA GLU A 86 0.18 9.76 6.03
C GLU A 86 -0.32 8.31 5.88
N TYR A 87 0.51 7.31 6.14
CA TYR A 87 0.10 5.91 5.97
C TYR A 87 -0.97 5.52 7.01
N PRO A 88 -2.11 4.93 6.60
CA PRO A 88 -3.15 4.51 7.53
C PRO A 88 -2.67 3.40 8.48
N ASP A 89 -2.72 3.65 9.79
CA ASP A 89 -2.29 2.65 10.78
C ASP A 89 -3.17 1.39 10.77
N ARG A 90 -4.44 1.51 10.35
CA ARG A 90 -5.35 0.38 10.15
C ARG A 90 -4.87 -0.61 9.09
N LEU A 91 -4.12 -0.13 8.09
CA LEU A 91 -3.55 -1.03 7.08
C LEU A 91 -2.32 -1.76 7.62
N LYS A 92 -1.57 -1.16 8.56
CA LYS A 92 -0.40 -1.79 9.21
C LYS A 92 -0.73 -3.04 10.01
N THR A 93 -1.99 -3.21 10.41
CA THR A 93 -2.44 -4.40 11.13
C THR A 93 -2.77 -5.59 10.21
N LEU A 94 -2.80 -5.38 8.89
CA LEU A 94 -3.11 -6.43 7.92
C LEU A 94 -1.86 -7.24 7.58
N SER A 95 -1.99 -8.56 7.49
CA SER A 95 -0.87 -9.45 7.11
C SER A 95 -0.42 -9.25 5.65
N ASP A 96 -1.34 -8.79 4.80
CA ASP A 96 -1.20 -8.43 3.40
C ASP A 96 -1.28 -6.91 3.21
N MET A 97 -0.80 -6.14 4.20
CA MET A 97 -0.70 -4.69 4.14
C MET A 97 -0.07 -4.23 2.80
N PRO A 98 -0.71 -3.29 2.07
CA PRO A 98 -0.12 -2.71 0.88
C PRO A 98 1.22 -2.02 1.19
N LEU A 99 2.26 -2.40 0.45
CA LEU A 99 3.61 -1.88 0.67
C LEU A 99 3.81 -0.46 0.14
N VAL A 100 3.01 -0.07 -0.87
CA VAL A 100 2.98 1.27 -1.45
C VAL A 100 1.55 1.60 -1.88
N LEU A 101 1.05 2.73 -1.40
CA LEU A 101 -0.18 3.35 -1.88
C LEU A 101 0.19 4.49 -2.84
N TYR A 102 -0.49 4.54 -3.98
CA TYR A 102 -0.39 5.65 -4.93
C TYR A 102 -1.69 6.45 -4.85
N GLY A 103 -1.59 7.73 -4.52
CA GLY A 103 -2.75 8.61 -4.29
C GLY A 103 -2.69 9.86 -5.14
N VAL A 104 -3.83 10.51 -5.35
CA VAL A 104 -3.95 11.83 -5.98
C VAL A 104 -4.92 12.68 -5.17
N GLY A 105 -4.63 13.98 -5.03
CA GLY A 105 -5.39 14.89 -4.19
C GLY A 105 -4.85 14.95 -2.75
N ASP A 106 -5.72 15.33 -1.80
CA ASP A 106 -5.38 15.44 -0.39
C ASP A 106 -5.29 14.04 0.26
N CYS A 107 -4.08 13.63 0.63
CA CYS A 107 -3.83 12.34 1.26
C CYS A 107 -3.96 12.37 2.79
N SER A 108 -4.18 13.54 3.40
CA SER A 108 -4.38 13.66 4.84
C SER A 108 -5.65 12.95 5.32
N VAL A 109 -6.67 12.83 4.45
CA VAL A 109 -7.94 12.12 4.70
C VAL A 109 -7.74 10.64 5.06
N LEU A 110 -6.61 10.05 4.64
CA LEU A 110 -6.25 8.66 4.98
C LEU A 110 -6.03 8.45 6.48
N LYS A 111 -5.78 9.51 7.23
CA LYS A 111 -5.57 9.50 8.68
C LYS A 111 -6.82 9.83 9.48
N ASP A 112 -7.96 10.05 8.81
CA ASP A 112 -9.19 10.37 9.51
C ASP A 112 -9.60 9.28 10.50
N THR A 113 -10.11 9.73 11.65
CA THR A 113 -10.46 8.86 12.75
C THR A 113 -11.70 8.04 12.45
N LEU A 114 -12.62 8.53 11.60
CA LEU A 114 -13.84 7.81 11.21
C LEU A 114 -13.90 7.66 9.69
N ASN A 115 -13.52 6.48 9.21
CA ASN A 115 -13.66 6.09 7.81
C ASN A 115 -14.80 5.07 7.68
N ILE A 116 -15.73 5.29 6.75
CA ILE A 116 -16.88 4.42 6.52
C ILE A 116 -16.83 3.90 5.09
N GLY A 117 -16.67 2.58 4.96
CA GLY A 117 -16.77 1.88 3.69
C GLY A 117 -18.22 1.78 3.21
N VAL A 118 -18.50 2.25 2.01
CA VAL A 118 -19.80 2.09 1.35
C VAL A 118 -19.64 1.17 0.15
N VAL A 119 -20.34 0.05 0.16
CA VAL A 119 -20.34 -0.95 -0.91
C VAL A 119 -21.77 -1.28 -1.34
N GLY A 120 -21.96 -1.68 -2.59
CA GLY A 120 -23.27 -2.00 -3.13
C GLY A 120 -23.19 -2.82 -4.42
N THR A 121 -24.35 -3.25 -4.93
CA THR A 121 -24.44 -3.92 -6.24
C THR A 121 -24.08 -2.93 -7.36
N ARG A 122 -23.35 -3.42 -8.38
CA ARG A 122 -23.08 -2.65 -9.61
C ARG A 122 -24.35 -2.32 -10.41
N ASN A 123 -25.44 -3.05 -10.16
CA ASN A 123 -26.76 -2.81 -10.75
C ASN A 123 -27.78 -2.51 -9.64
N ALA A 124 -27.62 -1.35 -9.00
CA ALA A 124 -28.52 -0.89 -7.94
C ALA A 124 -29.83 -0.33 -8.52
N SER A 125 -30.92 -0.50 -7.78
CA SER A 125 -32.17 0.20 -8.09
C SER A 125 -32.03 1.70 -7.83
N ASN A 126 -32.87 2.52 -8.47
CA ASN A 126 -32.90 3.98 -8.22
C ASN A 126 -33.07 4.29 -6.73
N TYR A 127 -33.92 3.53 -6.04
CA TYR A 127 -34.11 3.65 -4.60
C TYR A 127 -32.80 3.36 -3.82
N GLY A 128 -32.08 2.29 -4.19
CA GLY A 128 -30.80 1.96 -3.56
C GLY A 128 -29.74 3.06 -3.73
N ILE A 129 -29.66 3.65 -4.92
CA ILE A 129 -28.77 4.78 -5.21
C ILE A 129 -29.13 5.99 -4.34
N GLU A 130 -30.42 6.33 -4.25
CA GLU A 130 -30.91 7.46 -3.46
C GLU A 130 -30.58 7.31 -1.97
N ILE A 131 -30.78 6.10 -1.42
CA ILE A 131 -30.45 5.81 -0.02
C ILE A 131 -28.93 5.88 0.22
N ALA A 132 -28.12 5.31 -0.68
CA ALA A 132 -26.67 5.36 -0.58
C ALA A 132 -26.14 6.81 -0.59
N GLN A 133 -26.69 7.67 -1.46
CA GLN A 133 -26.36 9.10 -1.51
C GLN A 133 -26.74 9.82 -0.22
N LYS A 134 -27.98 9.65 0.26
CA LYS A 134 -28.47 10.29 1.49
C LYS A 134 -27.65 9.91 2.72
N LEU A 135 -27.35 8.63 2.88
CA LEU A 135 -26.55 8.14 4.00
C LEU A 135 -25.11 8.66 3.93
N SER A 136 -24.45 8.52 2.77
CA SER A 136 -23.07 8.98 2.58
C SER A 136 -22.94 10.48 2.81
N PHE A 137 -23.88 11.28 2.29
CA PHE A 137 -23.90 12.72 2.50
C PHE A 137 -24.06 13.09 3.98
N SER A 138 -24.99 12.44 4.69
CA SER A 138 -25.25 12.73 6.10
C SER A 138 -24.05 12.37 6.99
N LEU A 139 -23.41 11.23 6.72
CA LEU A 139 -22.21 10.79 7.42
C LEU A 139 -21.01 11.71 7.14
N ALA A 140 -20.79 12.08 5.87
CA ALA A 140 -19.75 13.02 5.49
C ALA A 140 -19.95 14.41 6.12
N SER A 141 -21.17 14.91 6.10
CA SER A 141 -21.53 16.18 6.75
C SER A 141 -21.35 16.14 8.27
N SER A 142 -21.30 14.94 8.85
CA SER A 142 -21.03 14.71 10.28
C SER A 142 -19.54 14.47 10.59
N GLY A 143 -18.65 14.62 9.60
CA GLY A 143 -17.21 14.49 9.76
C GLY A 143 -16.64 13.08 9.53
N ALA A 144 -17.41 12.15 8.97
CA ALA A 144 -16.89 10.85 8.54
C ALA A 144 -16.31 10.93 7.12
N THR A 145 -15.22 10.22 6.88
CA THR A 145 -14.67 10.05 5.53
C THR A 145 -15.29 8.82 4.88
N ILE A 146 -15.93 9.01 3.72
CA ILE A 146 -16.58 7.94 2.97
C ILE A 146 -15.58 7.30 2.02
N VAL A 147 -15.45 5.98 2.09
CA VAL A 147 -14.53 5.19 1.27
C VAL A 147 -15.34 4.23 0.39
N SER A 148 -15.07 4.18 -0.90
CA SER A 148 -15.69 3.26 -1.87
C SER A 148 -14.65 2.84 -2.92
N GLY A 149 -14.94 1.78 -3.66
CA GLY A 149 -14.14 1.29 -4.80
C GLY A 149 -14.84 1.42 -6.15
#